data_AF-A0A085F5C8-F1
#
_entry.id   AF-A0A085F5C8-F1
#
_cell.length_a   1.000
_cell.length_b   1.000
_cell.length_c   1.000
_cell.angle_alpha   90.00
_cell.angle_beta   90.00
_cell.angle_gamma   90.00
#
_symmetry.space_group_name_H-M   'P 1'
#
loop_
_entity.id
_entity.type
_entity.pdbx_description
1 polymer ?
#
loop_
_entity_poly.entity_id
_entity_poly.type
_entity_poly.pdbx_seq_one_letter_code
_entity_poly.pdbx_strand_id
1 'polypeptide(L)'
;MAIAHRISTNLLTRDIAASTEFYRALCGFRQVHTQTWYVVLATQPDSPFQLGLIDWVSEFVPRAARGVAQGSYLEIVVDDVSAAIDAIRPFEVEIIEEPMTFGEQVRAVIRDLDGHVIDLTTPHARYVIPPRKAVG
;
A
#
# COMPACT_ATOMS: atom_id res chain seq x y z
N MET A 1 14.64 10.42 26.13
CA MET A 1 14.79 10.07 24.70
C MET A 1 13.44 9.59 24.22
N ALA A 2 12.97 10.03 23.04
CA ALA A 2 11.69 9.56 22.51
C ALA A 2 11.87 8.16 21.88
N ILE A 3 10.93 7.26 22.11
CA ILE A 3 10.92 5.91 21.54
C ILE A 3 9.64 5.78 20.72
N ALA A 4 9.78 5.43 19.44
CA ALA A 4 8.64 5.11 18.60
C ALA A 4 8.18 3.68 18.90
N HIS A 5 6.89 3.51 19.20
CA HIS A 5 6.29 2.19 19.44
C HIS A 5 5.63 1.61 18.18
N ARG A 6 5.39 2.45 17.16
CA ARG A 6 4.70 2.08 15.92
C ARG A 6 5.00 3.09 14.81
N ILE A 7 4.93 2.64 13.55
CA ILE A 7 4.87 3.50 12.37
C ILE A 7 3.66 3.10 11.51
N SER A 8 2.98 4.08 10.91
CA SER A 8 1.92 3.82 9.95
C SER A 8 2.03 4.75 8.76
N THR A 9 1.67 4.24 7.58
CA THR A 9 1.42 5.05 6.39
C THR A 9 -0.07 5.30 6.32
N ASN A 10 -0.48 6.56 6.12
CA ASN A 10 -1.90 6.92 6.01
C ASN A 10 -2.21 7.36 4.59
N LEU A 11 -3.12 6.66 3.94
CA LEU A 11 -3.62 6.97 2.60
C LEU A 11 -4.93 7.74 2.70
N LEU A 12 -4.98 8.89 2.03
CA LEU A 12 -6.21 9.63 1.86
C LEU A 12 -7.10 8.88 0.87
N THR A 13 -8.34 8.60 1.26
CA THR A 13 -9.30 7.90 0.41
C THR A 13 -10.62 8.64 0.29
N ARG A 14 -11.26 8.53 -0.88
CA ARG A 14 -12.62 9.04 -1.13
C ARG A 14 -13.72 8.06 -0.69
N ASP A 15 -13.38 6.78 -0.53
CA ASP A 15 -14.29 5.74 -0.08
C ASP A 15 -13.56 4.73 0.82
N ILE A 16 -13.75 4.87 2.13
CA ILE A 16 -13.12 4.00 3.13
C ILE A 16 -13.55 2.54 2.96
N ALA A 17 -14.81 2.29 2.61
CA ALA A 17 -15.33 0.92 2.52
C ALA A 17 -14.73 0.21 1.30
N ALA A 18 -14.76 0.86 0.14
CA ALA A 18 -14.20 0.30 -1.09
C ALA A 18 -12.68 0.07 -0.96
N SER A 19 -11.95 1.06 -0.43
CA SER A 19 -10.50 0.93 -0.19
C SER A 19 -10.18 -0.17 0.83
N THR A 20 -11.00 -0.32 1.87
CA THR A 20 -10.82 -1.40 2.85
C THR A 20 -10.92 -2.76 2.17
N GLU A 21 -11.97 -3.00 1.37
CA GLU A 21 -12.12 -4.28 0.67
C GLU A 21 -11.03 -4.50 -0.37
N PHE A 22 -10.59 -3.46 -1.07
CA PHE A 22 -9.46 -3.52 -2.00
C PHE A 22 -8.18 -4.00 -1.31
N TYR A 23 -7.75 -3.36 -0.22
CA TYR A 23 -6.51 -3.74 0.49
C TYR A 23 -6.62 -5.08 1.22
N ARG A 24 -7.84 -5.50 1.60
CA ARG A 24 -8.10 -6.86 2.09
C ARG A 24 -7.92 -7.90 1.00
N ALA A 25 -8.43 -7.63 -0.21
CA ALA A 25 -8.28 -8.53 -1.36
C ALA A 25 -6.82 -8.59 -1.85
N LEU A 26 -6.14 -7.44 -1.91
CA LEU A 26 -4.76 -7.34 -2.40
C LEU A 26 -3.74 -8.02 -1.46
N CYS A 27 -3.92 -7.86 -0.14
CA CYS A 27 -2.86 -8.17 0.85
C CYS A 27 -3.31 -9.11 1.97
N GLY A 28 -4.58 -9.51 2.02
CA GLY A 28 -5.13 -10.30 3.13
C GLY A 28 -5.16 -9.53 4.47
N PHE A 29 -5.11 -8.20 4.45
CA PHE A 29 -5.16 -7.41 5.68
C PHE A 29 -6.49 -7.58 6.43
N ARG A 30 -6.46 -7.20 7.71
CA ARG A 30 -7.62 -7.16 8.61
C ARG A 30 -7.79 -5.75 9.14
N GLN A 31 -9.02 -5.36 9.41
CA GLN A 31 -9.30 -4.15 10.16
C GLN A 31 -8.91 -4.39 11.62
N VAL A 32 -7.97 -3.60 12.12
CA VAL A 32 -7.50 -3.65 13.51
C VAL A 32 -7.97 -2.45 14.33
N HIS A 33 -8.46 -1.41 13.63
CA HIS A 33 -9.17 -0.28 14.21
C HIS A 33 -10.17 0.26 13.18
N THR A 34 -11.35 0.66 13.64
CA THR A 34 -12.43 1.11 12.75
C THR A 34 -13.15 2.32 13.35
N GLN A 35 -13.26 3.37 12.57
CA GLN A 35 -14.12 4.53 12.77
C GLN A 35 -14.73 4.94 11.43
N THR A 36 -15.75 5.80 11.46
CA THR A 36 -16.42 6.27 10.24
C THR A 36 -15.50 7.02 9.28
N TRP A 37 -14.48 7.71 9.80
CA TRP A 37 -13.56 8.55 9.03
C TRP A 37 -12.13 7.98 8.95
N TYR A 38 -11.88 6.83 9.59
CA TYR A 38 -10.54 6.24 9.65
C TYR A 38 -10.58 4.74 9.96
N VAL A 39 -9.91 3.95 9.13
CA VAL A 39 -9.72 2.51 9.32
C VAL A 39 -8.23 2.23 9.34
N VAL A 40 -7.80 1.30 10.21
CA VAL A 40 -6.42 0.79 10.20
C VAL A 40 -6.42 -0.66 9.79
N LEU A 41 -5.60 -0.96 8.80
CA LEU A 41 -5.37 -2.29 8.26
C LEU A 41 -4.00 -2.81 8.67
N ALA A 42 -3.96 -4.08 9.08
CA ALA A 42 -2.74 -4.81 9.36
C ALA A 42 -2.97 -6.33 9.27
N THR A 43 -1.89 -7.11 9.26
CA THR A 43 -1.97 -8.58 9.32
C THR A 43 -2.44 -9.07 10.70
N GLN A 44 -2.12 -8.33 11.76
CA GLN A 44 -2.51 -8.59 13.15
C GLN A 44 -2.62 -7.30 13.96
N PRO A 45 -3.41 -7.26 15.06
CA PRO A 45 -3.66 -6.04 15.85
C PRO A 45 -2.40 -5.28 16.30
N ASP A 46 -1.39 -6.02 16.76
CA ASP A 46 -0.13 -5.45 17.29
C ASP A 46 0.97 -5.35 16.23
N SER A 47 0.62 -5.42 14.94
CA SER A 47 1.60 -5.24 13.87
C SER A 47 2.24 -3.85 13.97
N PRO A 48 3.59 -3.74 13.98
CA PRO A 48 4.28 -2.45 14.00
C PRO A 48 4.21 -1.73 12.65
N PHE A 49 3.83 -2.43 11.58
CA PHE A 49 3.55 -1.90 10.24
C PHE A 49 2.05 -1.91 9.98
N GLN A 50 1.48 -0.72 9.79
CA GLN A 50 0.04 -0.52 9.62
C GLN A 50 -0.24 0.41 8.44
N LEU A 51 -1.35 0.13 7.75
CA LEU A 51 -1.89 0.98 6.70
C LEU A 51 -3.16 1.67 7.21
N GLY A 52 -3.09 2.97 7.41
CA GLY A 52 -4.27 3.79 7.70
C GLY A 52 -4.98 4.20 6.42
N LEU A 53 -6.30 4.08 6.39
CA LEU A 53 -7.17 4.63 5.37
C LEU A 53 -7.98 5.76 6.02
N ILE A 54 -7.74 7.00 5.62
CA ILE A 54 -8.37 8.19 6.20
C ILE A 54 -9.22 8.90 5.16
N ASP A 55 -10.41 9.34 5.55
CA ASP A 55 -11.26 10.18 4.71
C ASP A 55 -10.48 11.44 4.29
N TRP A 56 -10.37 11.66 2.99
CA TRP A 56 -9.58 12.76 2.41
C TRP A 56 -10.05 14.16 2.83
N VAL A 57 -11.31 14.33 3.26
CA VAL A 57 -11.82 15.62 3.77
C VAL A 57 -11.73 15.75 5.30
N SER A 58 -11.24 14.71 6.00
CA SER A 58 -11.14 14.73 7.46
C SER A 58 -10.24 15.88 7.96
N GLU A 59 -10.69 16.56 9.00
CA GLU A 59 -9.90 17.61 9.65
C GLU A 59 -8.60 17.07 10.27
N PHE A 60 -8.56 15.77 10.56
CA PHE A 60 -7.39 15.07 11.10
C PHE A 60 -6.32 14.75 10.05
N VAL A 61 -6.60 14.94 8.76
CA VAL A 61 -5.57 14.88 7.72
C VAL A 61 -4.60 16.05 7.91
N PRO A 62 -3.29 15.79 8.12
CA PRO A 62 -2.29 16.84 8.20
C PRO A 62 -2.38 17.76 6.99
N ARG A 63 -2.49 19.08 7.21
CA ARG A 63 -2.73 20.04 6.12
C ARG A 63 -1.70 19.94 4.99
N ALA A 64 -0.44 19.65 5.32
CA ALA A 64 0.66 19.50 4.37
C ALA A 64 0.58 18.20 3.53
N ALA A 65 -0.20 17.21 3.98
CA ALA A 65 -0.42 15.96 3.25
C ALA A 65 -1.67 15.99 2.36
N ARG A 66 -2.44 17.09 2.38
CA ARG A 66 -3.63 17.23 1.53
C ARG A 66 -3.23 17.43 0.07
N GLY A 67 -4.00 16.85 -0.83
CA GLY A 67 -3.74 16.87 -2.27
C GLY A 67 -3.20 15.55 -2.77
N VAL A 68 -2.56 15.57 -3.94
CA VAL A 68 -2.00 14.36 -4.55
C VAL A 68 -0.62 14.11 -3.93
N ALA A 69 -0.40 12.91 -3.39
CA ALA A 69 0.92 12.51 -2.91
C ALA A 69 1.94 12.57 -4.07
N GLN A 70 3.12 13.13 -3.84
CA GLN A 70 4.20 13.22 -4.82
C GLN A 70 5.48 12.70 -4.19
N GLY A 71 6.25 11.91 -4.96
CA GLY A 71 7.55 11.41 -4.51
C GLY A 71 7.51 10.26 -3.50
N SER A 72 6.36 9.62 -3.30
CA SER A 72 6.20 8.41 -2.48
C SER A 72 5.33 7.36 -3.19
N TYR A 73 5.65 6.08 -2.98
CA TYR A 73 4.85 4.93 -3.39
C TYR A 73 4.86 3.89 -2.26
N LEU A 74 3.87 3.00 -2.25
CA LEU A 74 3.80 1.91 -1.29
C LEU A 74 4.45 0.67 -1.87
N GLU A 75 5.40 0.08 -1.17
CA GLU A 75 5.89 -1.27 -1.47
C GLU A 75 5.09 -2.28 -0.65
N ILE A 76 4.56 -3.31 -1.32
CA ILE A 76 3.88 -4.43 -0.67
C ILE A 76 4.55 -5.72 -1.12
N VAL A 77 5.02 -6.49 -0.15
CA VAL A 77 5.61 -7.81 -0.37
C VAL A 77 4.54 -8.87 -0.12
N VAL A 78 4.27 -9.71 -1.12
CA VAL A 78 3.27 -10.79 -1.07
C VAL A 78 3.87 -12.10 -1.59
N ASP A 79 3.34 -13.23 -1.15
CA ASP A 79 3.86 -14.54 -1.56
C ASP A 79 3.65 -14.81 -3.06
N ASP A 80 2.55 -14.32 -3.64
CA ASP A 80 2.20 -14.49 -5.05
C ASP A 80 1.58 -13.20 -5.63
N VAL A 81 2.36 -12.50 -6.46
CA VAL A 81 1.95 -11.26 -7.14
C VAL A 81 0.80 -11.50 -8.12
N SER A 82 0.83 -12.62 -8.85
CA SER A 82 -0.19 -12.91 -9.87
C SER A 82 -1.54 -13.18 -9.21
N ALA A 83 -1.55 -13.97 -8.14
CA ALA A 83 -2.78 -14.24 -7.37
C ALA A 83 -3.34 -12.95 -6.75
N ALA A 84 -2.48 -12.08 -6.21
CA ALA A 84 -2.90 -10.79 -5.66
C ALA A 84 -3.50 -9.87 -6.74
N ILE A 85 -2.91 -9.81 -7.95
CA ILE A 85 -3.47 -9.06 -9.08
C ILE A 85 -4.82 -9.65 -9.52
N ASP A 86 -4.94 -10.96 -9.62
CA ASP A 86 -6.21 -11.59 -10.00
C ASP A 86 -7.32 -11.31 -8.98
N ALA A 87 -6.99 -11.29 -7.68
CA ALA A 87 -7.93 -10.98 -6.60
C ALA A 87 -8.50 -9.55 -6.68
N ILE A 88 -7.76 -8.60 -7.26
CA ILE A 88 -8.20 -7.21 -7.38
C ILE A 88 -8.79 -6.83 -8.73
N ARG A 89 -8.82 -7.74 -9.71
CA ARG A 89 -9.43 -7.46 -11.04
C ARG A 89 -10.88 -6.92 -10.96
N PRO A 90 -11.75 -7.39 -10.06
CA PRO A 90 -13.11 -6.84 -9.93
C PRO A 90 -13.18 -5.36 -9.54
N PHE A 91 -12.09 -4.78 -9.02
CA PHE A 91 -12.03 -3.37 -8.64
C PHE A 91 -11.67 -2.44 -9.80
N GLU A 92 -11.36 -3.00 -10.98
CA GLU A 92 -11.08 -2.24 -12.22
C GLU A 92 -9.97 -1.18 -12.08
N VAL A 93 -8.99 -1.46 -11.22
CA VAL A 93 -7.84 -0.57 -11.01
C VAL A 93 -6.86 -0.61 -12.18
N GLU A 94 -6.09 0.46 -12.34
CA GLU A 94 -5.05 0.54 -13.35
C GLU A 94 -3.85 -0.34 -13.00
N ILE A 95 -3.52 -1.27 -13.89
CA ILE A 95 -2.26 -2.00 -13.88
C ILE A 95 -1.25 -1.23 -14.75
N ILE A 96 -0.30 -0.54 -14.10
CA ILE A 96 0.75 0.25 -14.78
C ILE A 96 1.78 -0.68 -15.40
N GLU A 97 2.21 -1.70 -14.64
CA GLU A 97 3.10 -2.77 -15.09
C GLU A 97 2.46 -4.10 -14.71
N GLU A 98 2.16 -4.93 -15.71
CA GLU A 98 1.68 -6.30 -15.50
C GLU A 98 2.71 -7.15 -14.72
N PRO A 99 2.30 -8.24 -14.05
CA PRO A 99 3.22 -9.15 -13.39
C PRO A 99 4.34 -9.63 -14.32
N MET A 100 5.58 -9.32 -13.97
CA MET A 100 6.77 -9.75 -14.71
C MET A 100 7.80 -10.39 -13.78
N THR A 101 8.47 -11.43 -14.28
CA THR A 101 9.54 -12.13 -13.56
C THR A 101 10.91 -11.48 -13.85
N PHE A 102 11.62 -11.12 -12.78
CA PHE A 102 12.97 -10.60 -12.77
C PHE A 102 13.87 -11.52 -11.93
N GLY A 103 14.49 -12.51 -12.58
CA GLY A 103 15.25 -13.54 -11.85
C GLY A 103 14.32 -14.36 -10.96
N GLU A 104 14.50 -14.28 -9.64
CA GLU A 104 13.64 -14.95 -8.65
C GLU A 104 12.46 -14.08 -8.17
N GLN A 105 12.47 -12.78 -8.50
CA GLN A 105 11.43 -11.85 -8.09
C GLN A 105 10.31 -11.79 -9.14
N VAL A 106 9.05 -11.74 -8.71
CA VAL A 106 7.93 -11.31 -9.55
C VAL A 106 7.50 -9.93 -9.05
N ARG A 107 7.26 -9.00 -9.98
CA ARG A 107 6.87 -7.62 -9.66
C ARG A 107 5.72 -7.16 -10.56
N ALA A 108 4.81 -6.36 -10.00
CA ALA A 108 3.81 -5.60 -10.72
C ALA A 108 3.72 -4.17 -10.15
N VAL A 109 3.19 -3.23 -10.93
CA VAL A 109 2.91 -1.86 -10.47
C VAL A 109 1.48 -1.51 -10.79
N ILE A 110 0.74 -1.02 -9.79
CA ILE A 110 -0.67 -0.65 -9.93
C ILE A 110 -0.93 0.74 -9.33
N ARG A 111 -2.08 1.33 -9.65
CA ARG A 111 -2.68 2.41 -8.87
C ARG A 111 -3.87 1.87 -8.08
N ASP A 112 -4.00 2.24 -6.82
CA ASP A 112 -5.22 1.92 -6.08
C ASP A 112 -6.42 2.80 -6.53
N LEU A 113 -7.56 2.63 -5.86
CA LEU A 113 -8.81 3.35 -6.16
C LEU A 113 -8.69 4.88 -6.10
N ASP A 114 -7.72 5.41 -5.36
CA ASP A 114 -7.50 6.84 -5.19
C ASP A 114 -6.24 7.36 -5.91
N GLY A 115 -5.55 6.49 -6.65
CA GLY A 115 -4.39 6.82 -7.47
C GLY A 115 -3.05 6.65 -6.77
N HIS A 116 -3.01 6.06 -5.57
CA HIS A 116 -1.75 5.78 -4.87
C HIS A 116 -1.00 4.67 -5.60
N VAL A 117 0.29 4.91 -5.89
CA VAL A 117 1.12 3.93 -6.59
C VAL A 117 1.56 2.83 -5.64
N ILE A 118 1.31 1.58 -6.03
CA ILE A 118 1.72 0.38 -5.31
C ILE A 118 2.70 -0.43 -6.15
N ASP A 119 3.86 -0.72 -5.57
CA ASP A 119 4.87 -1.64 -6.07
C ASP A 119 4.70 -2.99 -5.36
N LEU A 120 4.12 -3.95 -6.07
CA LEU A 120 3.82 -5.28 -5.55
C LEU A 120 4.93 -6.25 -5.94
N THR A 121 5.49 -6.98 -4.98
CA THR A 121 6.64 -7.86 -5.22
C THR A 121 6.61 -9.15 -4.41
N THR A 122 7.22 -10.22 -4.94
CA THR A 122 7.54 -11.41 -4.13
C THR A 122 8.71 -11.19 -3.16
N PRO A 123 8.86 -12.00 -2.10
CA PRO A 123 9.92 -11.85 -1.11
C PRO A 123 11.26 -12.36 -1.66
N HIS A 124 12.08 -11.49 -2.26
CA HIS A 124 13.46 -11.83 -2.65
C HIS A 124 14.40 -10.64 -2.46
N ALA A 125 15.71 -10.89 -2.49
CA ALA A 125 16.74 -9.90 -2.20
C ALA A 125 16.79 -8.79 -3.28
N ARG A 126 15.95 -7.76 -3.07
CA ARG A 126 15.80 -6.58 -3.93
C ARG A 126 17.05 -5.69 -4.02
N TYR A 127 18.13 -6.08 -3.35
CA TYR A 127 19.35 -5.27 -3.16
C TYR A 127 20.63 -5.96 -3.65
N VAL A 128 20.52 -7.04 -4.42
CA VAL A 128 21.72 -7.77 -4.89
C VAL A 128 22.44 -7.01 -5.99
N ILE A 129 21.74 -6.15 -6.75
CA ILE A 129 22.30 -5.39 -7.86
C ILE A 129 22.21 -3.88 -7.54
N PRO A 130 23.35 -3.16 -7.45
CA PRO A 130 23.32 -1.73 -7.17
C PRO A 130 22.69 -0.96 -8.35
N PRO A 131 22.01 0.17 -8.08
CA PRO A 131 21.39 0.94 -9.14
C PRO A 131 22.47 1.56 -10.03
N ARG A 132 22.21 1.62 -11.35
CA ARG A 132 23.11 2.28 -12.31
C ARG A 132 23.27 3.78 -12.06
N LYS A 133 22.32 4.39 -11.35
CA LYS A 133 22.32 5.80 -10.94
C LYS A 133 21.85 5.86 -9.49
N ALA A 134 22.60 6.57 -8.66
CA ALA A 134 22.20 6.93 -7.30
C ALA A 134 22.33 8.45 -7.15
N VAL A 135 21.60 9.02 -6.19
CA VAL A 135 21.88 10.38 -5.73
C VAL A 135 23.23 10.34 -5.03
N GLY A 136 24.19 11.13 -5.49
CA GLY A 136 25.53 11.25 -4.92
C GLY A 136 25.54 11.99 -3.60
#